data_AF-A0A5A9X6Q2-F1
#
_entry.id   AF-A0A5A9X6Q2-F1
#
_cell.length_a   1.000
_cell.length_b   1.000
_cell.length_c   1.000
_cell.angle_alpha   90.00
_cell.angle_beta   90.00
_cell.angle_gamma   90.00
#
_symmetry.space_group_name_H-M   'P 1'
#
loop_
_entity.id
_entity.type
_entity.pdbx_description
1 polymer ?
#
loop_
_entity_poly.entity_id
_entity_poly.type
_entity_poly.pdbx_seq_one_letter_code
_entity_poly.pdbx_strand_id
1 'polypeptide(L)'
;MSTTTNYKESPVTGTQWQRSCRTVVENPCGGTPSVLFVEETATQLGDKVITQLCGNITAPFDAAKTFPALDPSTGQATGASYTHQEVYNILFSLYMAEAAARDAAAAV
;
A
#
# COMPACT_ATOMS: atom_id res chain seq x y z
N MET A 1 -6.78 -10.31 42.99
CA MET A 1 -7.02 -10.37 41.54
C MET A 1 -8.07 -11.44 41.32
N SER A 2 -9.24 -11.09 40.78
CA SER A 2 -10.36 -12.04 40.68
C SER A 2 -10.11 -13.03 39.54
N THR A 3 -9.73 -14.27 39.87
CA THR A 3 -9.52 -15.36 38.93
C THR A 3 -10.86 -16.01 38.61
N THR A 4 -11.63 -15.43 37.70
CA THR A 4 -12.82 -16.10 37.16
C THR A 4 -12.36 -17.09 36.08
N THR A 5 -12.70 -18.37 36.24
CA THR A 5 -12.41 -19.40 35.24
C THR A 5 -13.19 -19.11 33.96
N ASN A 6 -12.50 -18.96 32.83
CA ASN A 6 -13.13 -18.74 31.53
C ASN A 6 -13.93 -19.99 31.11
N TYR A 7 -15.20 -19.80 30.74
CA TYR A 7 -16.06 -20.89 30.27
C TYR A 7 -15.75 -21.26 28.82
N LYS A 8 -15.35 -22.51 28.57
CA LYS A 8 -14.97 -23.06 27.25
C LYS A 8 -13.79 -22.35 26.57
N GLU A 9 -12.76 -22.02 27.34
CA GLU A 9 -11.52 -21.50 26.80
C GLU A 9 -10.74 -22.60 26.04
N SER A 10 -10.22 -22.24 24.87
CA SER A 10 -9.28 -23.05 24.10
C SER A 10 -8.23 -22.14 23.45
N PRO A 11 -6.97 -22.58 23.34
CA PRO A 11 -5.95 -21.79 22.67
C PRO A 11 -6.23 -21.69 21.16
N VAL A 12 -5.90 -20.54 20.58
CA VAL A 12 -5.92 -20.29 19.13
C VAL A 12 -4.53 -19.85 18.69
N THR A 13 -4.00 -20.48 17.64
CA THR A 13 -2.75 -20.06 16.99
C THR A 13 -3.07 -19.09 15.85
N GLY A 14 -2.25 -18.05 15.68
CA GLY A 14 -2.40 -17.09 14.60
C GLY A 14 -1.08 -16.65 14.01
N THR A 15 -1.17 -16.08 12.80
CA THR A 15 -0.05 -15.43 12.11
C THR A 15 -0.38 -13.94 11.99
N GLN A 16 0.63 -13.08 12.15
CA GLN A 16 0.47 -11.64 12.02
C GLN A 16 1.52 -11.08 11.04
N TRP A 17 1.11 -10.16 10.18
CA TRP A 17 2.00 -9.45 9.26
C TRP A 17 1.56 -7.99 9.10
N GLN A 18 2.49 -7.14 8.68
CA GLN A 18 2.23 -5.74 8.37
C GLN A 18 2.26 -5.53 6.85
N ARG A 19 1.36 -4.70 6.34
CA ARG A 19 1.30 -4.38 4.91
C ARG A 19 0.80 -2.95 4.68
N SER A 20 1.10 -2.40 3.51
CA SER A 20 0.42 -1.18 3.03
C SER A 20 -1.00 -1.54 2.57
N CYS A 21 -2.00 -0.92 3.19
CA CYS A 21 -3.41 -1.08 2.85
C CYS A 21 -3.91 -0.03 1.87
N ARG A 22 -3.22 1.12 1.81
CA ARG A 22 -3.60 2.25 0.95
C ARG A 22 -2.36 3.05 0.58
N THR A 23 -2.25 3.37 -0.71
CA THR A 23 -1.25 4.30 -1.22
C THR A 23 -1.95 5.56 -1.71
N VAL A 24 -1.49 6.73 -1.27
CA VAL A 24 -2.00 8.03 -1.70
C VAL A 24 -0.84 8.79 -2.32
N VAL A 25 -1.06 9.31 -3.54
CA VAL A 25 -0.10 10.17 -4.24
C VAL A 25 -0.68 11.58 -4.25
N GLU A 26 0.05 12.52 -3.67
CA GLU A 26 -0.33 13.94 -3.68
C GLU A 26 0.51 14.67 -4.73
N ASN A 27 -0.16 15.29 -5.70
CA ASN A 27 0.48 16.09 -6.74
C ASN A 27 -0.13 17.50 -6.78
N PRO A 28 0.17 18.34 -5.78
CA PRO A 28 -0.38 19.69 -5.71
C PRO A 28 0.13 20.58 -6.86
N CYS A 29 -0.72 21.41 -7.44
CA CYS A 29 -0.34 22.37 -8.46
C CYS A 29 0.66 23.39 -7.88
N GLY A 30 1.90 23.37 -8.37
CA GLY A 30 2.97 24.26 -7.90
C GLY A 30 3.55 23.90 -6.52
N GLY A 31 3.17 22.77 -5.93
CA GLY A 31 3.74 22.28 -4.68
C GLY A 31 4.68 21.08 -4.87
N THR A 32 5.31 20.63 -3.79
CA THR A 32 6.15 19.43 -3.80
C THR A 32 5.28 18.17 -3.75
N PRO A 33 5.38 17.26 -4.73
CA PRO A 33 4.63 16.01 -4.70
C PRO A 33 5.08 15.11 -3.54
N SER A 34 4.17 14.26 -3.06
CA SER A 34 4.42 13.33 -1.95
C SER A 34 3.74 11.99 -2.19
N VAL A 35 4.23 10.96 -1.50
CA VAL A 35 3.53 9.68 -1.39
C VAL A 35 3.33 9.30 0.07
N LEU A 36 2.13 8.85 0.38
CA LEU A 36 1.72 8.32 1.68
C LEU A 36 1.33 6.85 1.52
N PHE A 37 2.01 5.98 2.25
CA PHE A 37 1.61 4.58 2.43
C PHE A 37 0.97 4.44 3.80
N VAL A 38 -0.27 3.97 3.85
CA VAL A 38 -0.97 3.69 5.12
C VAL A 38 -0.83 2.22 5.42
N GLU A 39 -0.34 1.90 6.61
CA GLU A 39 -0.02 0.55 7.02
C GLU A 39 -1.10 -0.02 7.92
N GLU A 40 -1.39 -1.30 7.72
CA GLU A 40 -2.23 -2.09 8.60
C GLU A 40 -1.50 -3.36 9.03
N THR A 41 -1.79 -3.79 10.25
CA THR A 41 -1.45 -5.10 10.75
C THR A 41 -2.61 -6.03 10.44
N ALA A 42 -2.34 -7.12 9.73
CA ALA A 42 -3.28 -8.20 9.46
C ALA A 42 -2.94 -9.39 10.36
N THR A 43 -3.94 -9.84 11.12
CA THR A 43 -3.81 -10.97 12.04
C THR A 43 -4.78 -12.06 11.62
N GLN A 44 -4.26 -13.23 11.24
CA GLN A 44 -5.06 -14.41 10.95
C GLN A 44 -5.24 -15.23 12.23
N LEU A 45 -6.50 -15.44 12.63
CA LEU A 45 -6.90 -16.31 13.74
C LEU A 45 -7.94 -17.30 13.23
N GLY A 46 -7.53 -18.55 13.01
CA GLY A 46 -8.37 -19.54 12.34
C GLY A 46 -8.70 -19.13 10.92
N ASP A 47 -10.00 -19.02 10.62
CA ASP A 47 -10.56 -18.65 9.31
C ASP A 47 -10.78 -17.14 9.13
N LYS A 48 -10.44 -16.34 10.13
CA LYS A 48 -10.65 -14.88 10.11
C LYS A 48 -9.34 -14.14 9.94
N VAL A 49 -9.39 -13.08 9.15
CA VAL A 49 -8.34 -12.06 9.10
C VAL A 49 -8.90 -10.78 9.69
N ILE A 50 -8.24 -10.31 10.75
CA ILE A 50 -8.57 -9.05 11.41
C ILE A 50 -7.49 -8.05 10.99
N THR A 51 -7.89 -6.92 10.41
CA THR A 51 -6.97 -5.84 10.07
C THR A 51 -7.14 -4.64 10.99
N GLN A 52 -6.03 -3.98 11.32
CA GLN A 52 -6.01 -2.77 12.12
C GLN A 52 -4.94 -1.83 11.59
N LEU A 53 -5.30 -0.55 11.38
CA LEU A 53 -4.33 0.48 11.03
C LEU A 53 -3.24 0.58 12.10
N CYS A 54 -1.99 0.56 11.69
CA CYS A 54 -0.85 0.50 12.61
C CYS A 54 0.23 1.56 12.34
N GLY A 55 0.20 2.23 11.18
CA GLY A 55 1.21 3.22 10.85
C GLY A 55 0.98 3.89 9.51
N ASN A 56 1.91 4.76 9.16
CA ASN A 56 2.04 5.27 7.80
C ASN A 56 3.49 5.70 7.52
N ILE A 57 3.84 5.67 6.24
CA ILE A 57 5.11 6.15 5.72
C ILE A 57 4.80 7.29 4.78
N THR A 58 5.35 8.46 5.05
CA THR A 58 5.30 9.62 4.15
C THR A 58 6.69 9.86 3.58
N ALA A 59 6.79 9.95 2.26
CA ALA A 59 8.04 10.28 1.58
C ALA A 59 7.82 11.45 0.61
N PRO A 60 8.67 12.50 0.66
CA PRO A 60 8.66 13.52 -0.37
C PRO A 60 9.13 12.94 -1.71
N PHE A 61 8.64 13.52 -2.80
CA PHE A 61 9.11 13.18 -4.13
C PHE A 61 10.52 13.70 -4.37
N ASP A 62 11.42 12.81 -4.81
CA ASP A 62 12.78 13.14 -5.24
C ASP A 62 13.01 12.44 -6.60
N ALA A 63 12.99 13.24 -7.67
CA ALA A 63 13.09 12.74 -9.05
C ALA A 63 14.33 11.86 -9.29
N ALA A 64 15.45 12.13 -8.62
CA ALA A 64 16.71 11.43 -8.83
C ALA A 64 16.86 10.18 -7.95
N LYS A 65 16.02 10.04 -6.91
CA LYS A 65 16.11 8.91 -5.98
C LYS A 65 15.75 7.61 -6.69
N THR A 66 16.65 6.63 -6.57
CA THR A 66 16.48 5.28 -7.10
C THR A 66 16.00 4.32 -6.02
N PHE A 67 15.28 3.28 -6.44
CA PHE A 67 14.88 2.17 -5.58
C PHE A 67 14.79 0.87 -6.40
N PRO A 68 15.03 -0.30 -5.78
CA PRO A 68 14.94 -1.57 -6.48
C PRO A 68 13.48 -1.92 -6.80
N ALA A 69 13.25 -2.45 -7.98
CA ALA A 69 11.95 -3.00 -8.35
C ALA A 69 11.76 -4.35 -7.67
N LEU A 70 10.71 -4.48 -6.86
CA LEU A 70 10.36 -5.72 -6.17
C LEU A 70 9.19 -6.40 -6.86
N ASP A 71 9.20 -7.74 -6.88
CA ASP A 71 8.06 -8.55 -7.26
C ASP A 71 7.05 -8.60 -6.09
N PRO A 72 5.79 -8.17 -6.28
CA PRO A 72 4.81 -8.12 -5.19
C PRO A 72 4.38 -9.51 -4.69
N SER A 73 4.58 -10.57 -5.47
CA SER A 73 4.21 -11.94 -5.08
C SER A 73 5.28 -12.62 -4.21
N THR A 74 6.55 -12.22 -4.36
CA THR A 74 7.69 -12.84 -3.66
C THR A 74 8.42 -11.90 -2.70
N GLY A 75 8.23 -10.59 -2.85
CA GLY A 75 8.98 -9.55 -2.13
C GLY A 75 10.45 -9.44 -2.54
N GLN A 76 10.88 -10.20 -3.57
CA GLN A 76 12.27 -10.23 -4.00
C GLN A 76 12.57 -9.17 -5.07
N ALA A 77 13.82 -8.72 -5.11
CA ALA A 77 14.27 -7.82 -6.16
C ALA A 77 14.24 -8.52 -7.52
N THR A 78 13.71 -7.82 -8.52
CA THR A 78 13.65 -8.30 -9.91
C THR A 78 14.96 -8.10 -10.67
N GLY A 79 15.92 -7.38 -10.06
CA GLY A 79 17.17 -6.94 -10.71
C GLY A 79 17.04 -5.60 -11.44
N ALA A 80 15.82 -5.09 -11.64
CA ALA A 80 15.60 -3.73 -12.14
C ALA A 80 15.59 -2.69 -11.01
N SER A 81 15.80 -1.43 -11.36
CA SER A 81 15.66 -0.28 -10.47
C SER A 81 14.92 0.83 -11.20
N TYR A 82 14.13 1.60 -10.45
CA TYR A 82 13.45 2.79 -10.97
C TYR A 82 13.82 4.02 -10.16
N THR A 83 13.76 5.16 -10.82
CA THR A 83 13.73 6.48 -10.21
C THR A 83 12.29 6.86 -9.82
N HIS A 84 12.11 7.77 -8.89
CA HIS A 84 10.77 8.31 -8.64
C HIS A 84 10.22 9.02 -9.90
N GLN A 85 11.08 9.64 -10.72
CA GLN A 85 10.66 10.29 -11.96
C GLN A 85 10.04 9.29 -12.96
N GLU A 86 10.61 8.09 -13.09
CA GLU A 86 10.04 7.05 -13.96
C GLU A 86 8.66 6.60 -13.45
N VAL A 87 8.51 6.41 -12.14
CA VAL A 87 7.19 6.09 -11.54
C VAL A 87 6.19 7.20 -11.82
N TYR A 88 6.57 8.46 -11.66
CA TYR A 88 5.71 9.59 -11.96
C TYR A 88 5.23 9.57 -13.42
N ASN A 89 6.14 9.34 -14.37
CA ASN A 89 5.80 9.26 -15.79
C ASN A 89 4.83 8.10 -16.08
N ILE A 90 5.03 6.95 -15.43
CA ILE A 90 4.12 5.79 -15.54
C ILE A 90 2.74 6.13 -15.00
N LEU A 91 2.65 6.71 -13.80
CA LEU A 91 1.37 7.08 -13.18
C LEU A 91 0.63 8.16 -13.98
N PHE A 92 1.35 9.15 -14.51
CA PHE A 92 0.78 10.16 -15.40
C PHE A 92 0.21 9.52 -16.67
N SER A 93 0.97 8.61 -17.30
CA SER A 93 0.53 7.92 -18.51
C SER A 93 -0.71 7.06 -18.24
N LEU A 94 -0.74 6.36 -17.10
CA LEU A 94 -1.91 5.59 -16.65
C LEU A 94 -3.13 6.50 -16.44
N TYR A 95 -2.96 7.63 -15.74
CA TYR A 95 -4.03 8.62 -15.56
C TYR A 95 -4.60 9.10 -16.90
N MET A 96 -3.76 9.48 -17.85
CA MET A 96 -4.22 9.96 -19.16
C MET A 96 -4.98 8.87 -19.93
N ALA A 97 -4.54 7.61 -19.83
CA ALA A 97 -5.23 6.48 -20.46
C ALA A 97 -6.62 6.24 -19.84
N GLU A 98 -6.73 6.20 -18.52
CA GLU A 98 -8.00 6.03 -17.80
C GLU A 98 -8.96 7.22 -18.02
N ALA A 99 -8.42 8.44 -18.05
CA ALA A 99 -9.20 9.64 -18.35
C ALA A 99 -9.78 9.60 -19.77
N ALA A 100 -8.96 9.24 -20.77
CA ALA A 100 -9.41 9.09 -22.14
C ALA A 100 -10.50 8.01 -22.28
N ALA A 101 -10.36 6.88 -21.58
CA ALA A 101 -11.37 5.81 -21.56
C ALA A 101 -12.70 6.28 -20.94
N ARG A 102 -12.66 6.99 -19.80
CA ARG A 102 -13.84 7.58 -19.17
C ARG A 102 -14.54 8.57 -20.10
N ASP A 103 -13.79 9.47 -20.71
CA ASP A 103 -14.36 10.53 -21.56
C ASP A 103 -14.96 9.94 -22.85
N ALA A 104 -14.35 8.89 -23.41
CA ALA A 104 -14.91 8.14 -24.51
C ALA A 104 -16.25 7.46 -24.14
N ALA A 105 -16.35 6.91 -22.92
CA ALA A 105 -17.58 6.27 -22.44
C ALA A 105 -18.73 7.27 -22.21
N ALA A 106 -18.43 8.54 -21.86
CA ALA A 106 -19.42 9.58 -21.65
C ALA A 106 -19.92 10.25 -22.95
N ALA A 107 -19.22 10.03 -24.06
CA ALA A 107 -19.58 10.57 -25.38
C ALA A 107 -20.56 9.68 -26.17
N VAL A 108 -21.00 8.56 -25.59
CA VAL A 108 -21.95 7.57 -26.14
C VAL A 108 -23.29 7.69 -25.41
#